data_AF-A0A1Y2S7U4-F1
#
_entry.id   AF-A0A1Y2S7U4-F1
#
_cell.length_a   1.000
_cell.length_b   1.000
_cell.length_c   1.000
_cell.angle_alpha   90.00
_cell.angle_beta   90.00
_cell.angle_gamma   90.00
#
_symmetry.space_group_name_H-M   'P 1'
#
loop_
_entity.id
_entity.type
_entity.pdbx_description
1 polymer ?
#
loop_
_entity_poly.entity_id
_entity_poly.type
_entity_poly.pdbx_seq_one_letter_code
_entity_poly.pdbx_strand_id
1 'polypeptide(L)'
;MCERAGLRTTYLWDGDVPAEIREYRHNRLYSIRHLVFDGWQLLAQQVQFFSLNPANRHELVAGEVQTQYAVCAPTGEPLALFDTAGHRVWRQPPQSLYGLRLGVLGENPELNPGIKFAGQWLDEESGLVYNRFRYYSPVAGQYLTPDPIGLHGGENLYAYVPNPLTWIDPLGLSKKYTGFVFRALTRKQAKCAEAGEDIPPKDPTASYSVQEHVENGKLNTQLISTTKKESTADFYNKNGKVKVDLSKIPDEQIVDISRGQGVTGKAFRYARKDQEVLLTNGIPSGTYKVIK
;
A
#
# COMPACT_ATOMS: atom_id res chain seq x y z
N MET A 1 9.16 7.08 27.74
CA MET A 1 8.28 7.29 28.92
C MET A 1 8.46 8.73 29.38
N CYS A 2 7.59 9.63 28.98
CA CYS A 2 7.56 10.98 29.53
C CYS A 2 6.83 10.94 30.89
N GLU A 3 7.58 10.72 31.98
CA GLU A 3 7.04 10.62 33.36
C GLU A 3 6.25 11.88 33.80
N ARG A 4 6.43 13.02 33.12
CA ARG A 4 5.74 14.28 33.45
C ARG A 4 4.31 14.40 32.94
N ALA A 5 3.88 13.59 31.97
CA ALA A 5 2.55 13.70 31.35
C ALA A 5 1.54 12.66 31.85
N GLY A 6 1.99 11.63 32.59
CA GLY A 6 1.12 10.53 33.02
C GLY A 6 0.53 9.71 31.86
N LEU A 7 1.10 9.81 30.66
CA LEU A 7 0.67 9.08 29.47
C LEU A 7 1.46 7.78 29.34
N ARG A 8 0.76 6.68 29.09
CA ARG A 8 1.38 5.39 28.76
C ARG A 8 0.60 4.75 27.62
N THR A 9 1.31 4.24 26.62
CA THR A 9 0.73 3.45 25.53
C THR A 9 1.31 2.04 25.57
N THR A 10 0.46 1.02 25.45
CA THR A 10 0.89 -0.38 25.33
C THR A 10 0.39 -0.96 24.02
N TYR A 11 1.23 -1.78 23.40
CA TYR A 11 0.97 -2.39 22.10
C TYR A 11 0.93 -3.90 22.23
N LEU A 12 -0.05 -4.52 21.60
CA LEU A 12 -0.07 -5.94 21.26
C LEU A 12 0.16 -6.06 19.76
N TRP A 13 1.11 -6.90 19.36
CA TRP A 13 1.46 -7.11 17.95
C TRP A 13 0.95 -8.48 17.51
N ASP A 14 0.42 -8.56 16.28
CA ASP A 14 0.15 -9.81 15.57
C ASP A 14 1.07 -9.89 14.36
N GLY A 15 2.06 -10.80 14.43
CA GLY A 15 3.17 -10.82 13.49
C GLY A 15 3.94 -9.50 13.50
N ASP A 16 3.78 -8.73 12.43
CA ASP A 16 4.52 -7.51 12.13
C ASP A 16 3.64 -6.24 12.08
N VAL A 17 2.36 -6.33 12.46
CA VAL A 17 1.42 -5.20 12.55
C VAL A 17 0.85 -5.06 13.98
N PRO A 18 0.52 -3.84 14.43
CA PRO A 18 -0.10 -3.65 15.74
C PRO A 18 -1.54 -4.16 15.70
N ALA A 19 -1.88 -5.12 16.57
CA ALA A 19 -3.22 -5.70 16.67
C ALA A 19 -4.09 -4.93 17.67
N GLU A 20 -3.51 -4.52 18.80
CA GLU A 20 -4.20 -3.79 19.85
C GLU A 20 -3.31 -2.67 20.42
N ILE A 21 -3.91 -1.51 20.67
CA ILE A 21 -3.26 -0.35 21.25
C ILE A 21 -4.09 0.12 22.42
N ARG A 22 -3.49 0.20 23.61
CA ARG A 22 -4.13 0.76 24.79
C ARG A 22 -3.43 2.03 25.20
N GLU A 23 -4.21 3.08 25.39
CA GLU A 23 -3.71 4.34 25.91
C GLU A 23 -4.19 4.51 27.35
N TYR A 24 -3.29 4.95 28.21
CA TYR A 24 -3.54 5.26 29.60
C TYR A 24 -3.23 6.73 29.85
N ARG A 25 -4.09 7.40 30.60
CA ARG A 25 -3.92 8.78 31.08
C ARG A 25 -3.98 8.78 32.60
N HIS A 26 -2.93 9.27 33.25
CA HIS A 26 -2.77 9.25 34.71
C HIS A 26 -2.99 7.84 35.31
N ASN A 27 -2.35 6.82 34.71
CA ASN A 27 -2.49 5.40 35.06
C ASN A 27 -3.90 4.81 34.95
N ARG A 28 -4.83 5.49 34.27
CA ARG A 28 -6.18 4.98 33.99
C ARG A 28 -6.33 4.71 32.51
N LEU A 29 -6.97 3.60 32.18
CA LEU A 29 -7.27 3.25 30.79
C LEU A 29 -8.15 4.35 30.18
N TYR A 30 -7.73 4.85 29.02
CA TYR A 30 -8.40 5.91 28.27
C TYR A 30 -9.05 5.36 27.00
N SER A 31 -8.32 4.52 26.26
CA SER A 31 -8.83 3.92 25.02
C SER A 31 -8.24 2.53 24.82
N ILE A 32 -9.02 1.67 24.18
CA ILE A 32 -8.56 0.44 23.55
C ILE A 32 -8.88 0.55 22.06
N ARG A 33 -7.89 0.32 21.21
CA ARG A 33 -8.02 0.29 19.74
C ARG A 33 -7.58 -1.07 19.22
N HIS A 34 -8.44 -1.75 18.48
CA HIS A 34 -8.11 -2.95 17.74
C HIS A 34 -7.97 -2.58 16.26
N LEU A 35 -6.97 -3.15 15.59
CA LEU A 35 -6.69 -2.90 14.19
C LEU A 35 -6.70 -4.23 13.42
N VAL A 36 -7.40 -4.26 12.28
CA VAL A 36 -7.54 -5.44 11.44
C VAL A 36 -6.92 -5.16 10.08
N PHE A 37 -5.99 -5.99 9.64
CA PHE A 37 -5.24 -5.81 8.40
C PHE A 37 -5.49 -6.92 7.38
N ASP A 38 -5.35 -6.59 6.09
CA ASP A 38 -5.12 -7.52 4.98
C ASP A 38 -3.74 -7.22 4.38
N GLY A 39 -2.76 -8.07 4.73
CA GLY A 39 -1.36 -7.78 4.50
C GLY A 39 -0.95 -6.48 5.21
N TRP A 40 -0.62 -5.45 4.42
CA TRP A 40 -0.21 -4.13 4.92
C TRP A 40 -1.34 -3.08 4.87
N GLN A 41 -2.54 -3.43 4.43
CA GLN A 41 -3.68 -2.51 4.35
C GLN A 41 -4.54 -2.64 5.61
N LEU A 42 -4.86 -1.51 6.24
CA LEU A 42 -5.87 -1.48 7.29
C LEU A 42 -7.24 -1.72 6.65
N LEU A 43 -7.99 -2.71 7.15
CA LEU A 43 -9.36 -2.99 6.74
C LEU A 43 -10.36 -2.29 7.65
N ALA A 44 -10.15 -2.41 8.96
CA ALA A 44 -11.04 -1.89 9.96
C ALA A 44 -10.28 -1.57 11.24
N GLN A 45 -10.86 -0.68 12.03
CA GLN A 45 -10.47 -0.47 13.41
C GLN A 45 -11.70 -0.51 14.31
N GLN A 46 -11.51 -0.91 15.56
CA GLN A 46 -12.52 -0.81 16.59
C GLN A 46 -11.94 -0.02 17.75
N VAL A 47 -12.67 0.98 18.23
CA VAL A 47 -12.23 1.84 19.33
C VAL A 47 -13.25 1.83 20.44
N GLN A 48 -12.80 1.65 21.67
CA GLN A 48 -13.58 1.82 22.87
C GLN A 48 -12.92 2.85 23.77
N PHE A 49 -13.67 3.90 24.11
CA PHE A 49 -13.21 4.94 25.03
C PHE A 49 -13.73 4.70 26.44
N PHE A 50 -12.94 5.11 27.43
CA PHE A 50 -13.25 4.96 28.85
C PHE A 50 -13.31 6.34 29.50
N SER A 51 -14.35 6.57 30.29
CA SER A 51 -14.55 7.83 31.02
C SER A 51 -14.70 7.56 32.51
N LEU A 52 -14.48 8.58 33.34
CA LEU A 52 -14.66 8.44 34.78
C LEU A 52 -16.14 8.38 35.14
N ASN A 53 -16.51 7.45 36.01
CA ASN A 53 -17.85 7.43 36.58
C ASN A 53 -18.07 8.72 37.41
N PRO A 54 -19.07 9.55 37.07
CA PRO A 54 -19.35 10.80 37.80
C PRO A 54 -19.73 10.57 39.27
N ALA A 55 -20.37 9.44 39.58
CA ALA A 55 -20.82 9.10 40.93
C ALA A 55 -19.70 8.44 41.76
N ASN A 56 -18.76 7.74 41.12
CA ASN A 56 -17.63 7.09 41.77
C ASN A 56 -16.34 7.26 40.95
N ARG A 57 -15.55 8.29 41.28
CA ARG A 57 -14.31 8.64 40.53
C ARG A 57 -13.17 7.61 40.62
N HIS A 58 -13.38 6.47 41.29
CA HIS A 58 -12.46 5.33 41.29
C HIS A 58 -12.78 4.32 40.19
N GLU A 59 -13.95 4.41 39.58
CA GLU A 59 -14.45 3.49 38.56
C GLU A 59 -14.44 4.13 37.18
N LEU A 60 -14.17 3.32 36.15
CA LEU A 60 -14.26 3.72 34.75
C LEU A 60 -15.55 3.17 34.14
N VAL A 61 -16.24 4.01 33.38
CA VAL A 61 -17.36 3.61 32.53
C VAL A 61 -16.82 3.37 31.13
N ALA A 62 -17.06 2.17 30.62
CA ALA A 62 -16.76 1.81 29.24
C ALA A 62 -17.80 2.42 28.31
N GLY A 63 -17.35 3.16 27.30
CA GLY A 63 -18.19 3.59 26.20
C GLY A 63 -18.55 2.44 25.26
N GLU A 64 -19.40 2.74 24.28
CA GLU A 64 -19.71 1.80 23.20
C GLU A 64 -18.48 1.51 22.34
N VAL A 65 -18.40 0.29 21.83
CA VAL A 65 -17.38 -0.08 20.84
C VAL A 65 -17.79 0.49 19.49
N GLN A 66 -16.98 1.41 18.98
CA GLN A 66 -17.18 2.01 17.67
C GLN A 66 -16.36 1.26 16.64
N THR A 67 -17.00 0.76 15.58
CA THR A 67 -16.31 0.10 14.45
C THR A 67 -16.20 1.06 13.28
N GLN A 68 -15.01 1.20 12.72
CA GLN A 68 -14.78 1.97 11.50
C GLN A 68 -14.07 1.13 10.43
N TYR A 69 -14.47 1.33 9.18
CA TYR A 69 -13.90 0.69 8.00
C TYR A 69 -12.95 1.66 7.28
N ALA A 70 -11.77 1.18 6.91
CA ALA A 70 -10.73 1.99 6.30
C ALA A 70 -10.78 1.93 4.77
N VAL A 71 -10.48 3.08 4.16
CA VAL A 71 -10.17 3.18 2.72
C VAL A 71 -8.70 3.57 2.62
N CYS A 72 -7.89 2.69 2.04
CA CYS A 72 -6.45 2.89 1.90
C CYS A 72 -6.05 3.29 0.47
N ALA A 73 -4.93 4.00 0.37
CA ALA A 73 -4.22 4.17 -0.88
C ALA A 73 -3.59 2.82 -1.33
N PRO A 74 -3.20 2.68 -2.62
CA PRO A 74 -2.42 1.53 -3.08
C PRO A 74 -1.07 1.35 -2.36
N THR A 75 -0.62 2.34 -1.60
CA THR A 75 0.59 2.29 -0.78
C THR A 75 0.32 1.85 0.67
N GLY A 76 -0.93 1.57 1.02
CA GLY A 76 -1.32 1.06 2.34
C GLY A 76 -1.76 2.13 3.32
N GLU A 77 -1.43 3.37 3.02
CA GLU A 77 -1.79 4.47 3.88
C GLU A 77 -3.32 4.65 3.96
N PRO A 78 -3.91 4.66 5.17
CA PRO A 78 -5.31 4.99 5.35
C PRO A 78 -5.59 6.43 4.90
N LEU A 79 -6.59 6.61 4.04
CA LEU A 79 -7.03 7.91 3.53
C LEU A 79 -8.27 8.42 4.26
N ALA A 80 -9.17 7.52 4.64
CA ALA A 80 -10.40 7.83 5.34
C ALA A 80 -10.91 6.63 6.14
N LEU A 81 -11.73 6.92 7.14
CA LEU A 81 -12.46 5.93 7.93
C LEU A 81 -13.97 6.23 7.87
N PHE A 82 -14.77 5.18 7.80
CA PHE A 82 -16.23 5.26 7.72
C PHE A 82 -16.88 4.45 8.84
N ASP A 83 -17.96 4.97 9.42
CA ASP A 83 -18.76 4.22 10.40
C ASP A 83 -19.58 3.10 9.74
N THR A 84 -20.35 2.36 10.55
CA THR A 84 -21.22 1.26 10.09
C THR A 84 -22.39 1.72 9.23
N ALA A 85 -22.74 3.01 9.27
CA ALA A 85 -23.75 3.63 8.41
C ALA A 85 -23.17 4.19 7.10
N GLY A 86 -21.84 4.13 6.92
CA GLY A 86 -21.15 4.64 5.74
C GLY A 86 -20.85 6.13 5.77
N HIS A 87 -20.96 6.80 6.92
CA HIS A 87 -20.53 8.19 7.07
C HIS A 87 -19.03 8.26 7.33
N ARG A 88 -18.36 9.20 6.69
CA ARG A 88 -16.93 9.44 6.94
C ARG A 88 -16.75 10.05 8.33
N VAL A 89 -15.98 9.38 9.18
CA VAL A 89 -15.70 9.80 10.56
C VAL A 89 -14.26 10.25 10.77
N TRP A 90 -13.35 9.98 9.84
CA TRP A 90 -11.99 10.52 9.86
C TRP A 90 -11.44 10.62 8.44
N ARG A 91 -10.52 11.56 8.24
CA ARG A 91 -9.79 11.74 6.99
C ARG A 91 -8.34 12.08 7.26
N GLN A 92 -7.44 11.47 6.48
CA GLN A 92 -6.02 11.74 6.55
C GLN A 92 -5.76 13.24 6.31
N PRO A 93 -5.00 13.89 7.20
CA PRO A 93 -4.64 15.29 7.00
C PRO A 93 -3.74 15.50 5.77
N PRO A 94 -3.76 16.70 5.17
CA PRO A 94 -2.80 17.08 4.13
C PRO A 94 -1.35 16.82 4.57
N GLN A 95 -0.58 16.22 3.67
CA GLN A 95 0.82 15.88 3.89
C GLN A 95 1.64 16.01 2.62
N SER A 96 2.96 16.04 2.77
CA SER A 96 3.89 15.96 1.65
C SER A 96 3.86 14.57 1.00
N LEU A 97 4.49 14.47 -0.17
CA LEU A 97 4.68 13.22 -0.90
C LEU A 97 5.29 12.10 -0.04
N TYR A 98 6.10 12.46 0.95
CA TYR A 98 6.86 11.58 1.84
C TYR A 98 6.26 11.52 3.27
N GLY A 99 4.98 11.88 3.41
CA GLY A 99 4.24 11.67 4.66
C GLY A 99 4.43 12.75 5.73
N LEU A 100 5.12 13.86 5.43
CA LEU A 100 5.24 14.99 6.35
C LEU A 100 3.89 15.70 6.47
N ARG A 101 3.26 15.67 7.65
CA ARG A 101 2.02 16.40 7.92
C ARG A 101 2.23 17.91 7.78
N LEU A 102 1.33 18.58 7.06
CA LEU A 102 1.42 20.03 6.78
C LEU A 102 0.68 20.91 7.80
N GLY A 103 0.58 20.45 9.05
CA GLY A 103 0.08 21.26 10.19
C GLY A 103 -1.45 21.44 10.28
N VAL A 104 -2.24 20.87 9.37
CA VAL A 104 -3.70 20.88 9.45
C VAL A 104 -4.16 19.69 10.28
N LEU A 105 -4.98 19.91 11.31
CA LEU A 105 -5.62 18.82 12.05
C LEU A 105 -6.68 18.14 11.18
N GLY A 106 -6.72 16.81 11.24
CA GLY A 106 -7.74 16.01 10.56
C GLY A 106 -9.09 16.08 11.26
N GLU A 107 -10.12 15.60 10.58
CA GLU A 107 -11.45 15.35 11.15
C GLU A 107 -11.31 14.25 12.22
N ASN A 108 -11.84 14.47 13.44
CA ASN A 108 -11.81 13.54 14.58
C ASN A 108 -10.43 12.90 14.85
N PRO A 109 -9.43 13.68 15.32
CA PRO A 109 -8.06 13.20 15.47
C PRO A 109 -7.91 11.99 16.41
N GLU A 110 -8.83 11.81 17.36
CA GLU A 110 -8.90 10.65 18.25
C GLU A 110 -9.21 9.32 17.52
N LEU A 111 -9.80 9.39 16.33
CA LEU A 111 -10.06 8.23 15.47
C LEU A 111 -8.91 7.95 14.49
N ASN A 112 -7.88 8.80 14.45
CA ASN A 112 -6.70 8.57 13.63
C ASN A 112 -6.10 7.18 13.92
N PRO A 113 -5.96 6.30 12.92
CA PRO A 113 -5.46 4.96 13.14
C PRO A 113 -3.95 4.94 13.48
N GLY A 114 -3.22 6.03 13.25
CA GLY A 114 -1.76 6.07 13.48
C GLY A 114 -0.94 5.30 12.45
N ILE A 115 -1.59 4.71 11.45
CA ILE A 115 -0.96 3.93 10.39
C ILE A 115 -0.54 4.82 9.22
N LYS A 116 0.65 4.58 8.67
CA LYS A 116 1.26 5.25 7.53
C LYS A 116 1.46 4.29 6.36
N PHE A 117 2.46 4.51 5.51
CA PHE A 117 2.69 3.67 4.33
C PHE A 117 2.92 2.21 4.73
N ALA A 118 2.32 1.27 4.00
CA ALA A 118 2.52 -0.17 4.17
C ALA A 118 2.47 -0.70 5.64
N GLY A 119 1.54 -0.17 6.45
CA GLY A 119 1.35 -0.61 7.82
C GLY A 119 2.34 -0.01 8.83
N GLN A 120 3.16 0.96 8.42
CA GLN A 120 4.05 1.70 9.31
C GLN A 120 3.29 2.36 10.46
N TRP A 121 3.90 2.40 11.65
CA TRP A 121 3.31 3.00 12.84
C TRP A 121 3.89 4.38 13.12
N LEU A 122 3.05 5.42 13.21
CA LEU A 122 3.47 6.75 13.63
C LEU A 122 3.66 6.80 15.14
N ASP A 123 4.88 7.07 15.58
CA ASP A 123 5.16 7.48 16.94
C ASP A 123 4.94 9.00 17.06
N GLU A 124 3.82 9.39 17.67
CA GLU A 124 3.46 10.80 17.81
C GLU A 124 4.39 11.58 18.76
N GLU A 125 5.09 10.90 19.69
CA GLU A 125 6.01 11.57 20.63
C GLU A 125 7.26 12.09 19.91
N SER A 126 7.84 11.28 19.02
CA SER A 126 9.04 11.65 18.26
C SER A 126 8.74 12.24 16.88
N GLY A 127 7.53 12.01 16.34
CA GLY A 127 7.18 12.30 14.95
C GLY A 127 7.83 11.34 13.94
N LEU A 128 8.53 10.30 14.43
CA LEU A 128 9.11 9.25 13.60
C LEU A 128 8.06 8.20 13.28
N VAL A 129 8.34 7.45 12.22
CA VAL A 129 7.47 6.40 11.75
C VAL A 129 8.22 5.08 11.84
N TYR A 130 7.77 4.21 12.73
CA TYR A 130 8.33 2.87 12.90
C TYR A 130 7.97 2.00 11.68
N ASN A 131 8.99 1.50 11.00
CA ASN A 131 8.87 0.54 9.91
C ASN A 131 9.71 -0.71 10.20
N ARG A 132 9.30 -1.49 11.21
CA ARG A 132 9.89 -2.78 11.58
C ARG A 132 11.41 -2.68 11.82
N PHE A 133 12.23 -2.95 10.79
CA PHE A 133 13.69 -2.93 10.88
C PHE A 133 14.29 -1.53 10.96
N ARG A 134 13.55 -0.47 10.59
CA ARG A 134 14.05 0.91 10.58
C ARG A 134 13.02 1.92 11.05
N TYR A 135 13.50 3.04 11.61
CA TYR A 135 12.69 4.24 11.82
C TYR A 135 12.82 5.17 10.61
N TYR A 136 11.67 5.56 10.07
CA TYR A 136 11.54 6.53 8.99
C TYR A 136 11.29 7.93 9.55
N SER A 137 11.95 8.93 8.97
CA SER A 137 11.70 10.34 9.26
C SER A 137 10.92 10.97 8.11
N PRO A 138 9.63 11.30 8.30
CA PRO A 138 8.85 12.03 7.28
C PRO A 138 9.41 13.42 6.98
N VAL A 139 10.08 14.03 7.97
CA VAL A 139 10.73 15.34 7.82
C VAL A 139 11.90 15.26 6.84
N ALA A 140 12.75 14.23 6.97
CA ALA A 140 13.91 14.04 6.11
C ALA A 140 13.57 13.28 4.82
N GLY A 141 12.43 12.58 4.77
CA GLY A 141 12.03 11.75 3.64
C GLY A 141 12.81 10.44 3.52
N GLN A 142 13.49 9.99 4.58
CA GLN A 142 14.41 8.84 4.57
C GLN A 142 14.45 8.09 5.90
N TYR A 143 15.08 6.92 5.92
CA TYR A 143 15.36 6.19 7.15
C TYR A 143 16.49 6.84 7.96
N LEU A 144 16.45 6.63 9.28
CA LEU A 144 17.48 7.14 10.20
C LEU A 144 18.74 6.29 10.25
N THR A 145 18.65 5.02 9.88
CA THR A 145 19.76 4.06 9.92
C THR A 145 19.99 3.47 8.53
N PRO A 146 21.25 3.10 8.20
CA PRO A 146 21.54 2.41 6.95
C PRO A 146 20.80 1.07 6.88
N ASP A 147 20.55 0.60 5.66
CA ASP A 147 19.87 -0.66 5.40
C ASP A 147 20.62 -1.86 6.03
N PRO A 148 19.99 -2.63 6.93
CA PRO A 148 20.61 -3.80 7.56
C PRO A 148 21.07 -4.88 6.57
N ILE A 149 20.45 -4.97 5.39
CA ILE A 149 20.86 -5.92 4.34
C ILE A 149 21.84 -5.32 3.33
N GLY A 150 22.33 -4.10 3.59
CA GLY A 150 23.31 -3.41 2.76
C GLY A 150 22.79 -3.15 1.34
N LEU A 151 23.66 -3.36 0.35
CA LEU A 151 23.37 -3.05 -1.05
C LEU A 151 22.26 -3.92 -1.66
N HIS A 152 21.84 -5.01 -0.98
CA HIS A 152 20.67 -5.78 -1.41
C HIS A 152 19.36 -5.01 -1.28
N GLY A 153 19.28 -4.02 -0.38
CA GLY A 153 18.13 -3.11 -0.27
C GLY A 153 18.16 -1.96 -1.29
N GLY A 154 19.32 -1.74 -1.93
CA GLY A 154 19.54 -0.72 -2.95
C GLY A 154 20.82 0.09 -2.73
N GLU A 155 21.15 0.94 -3.71
CA GLU A 155 22.38 1.74 -3.70
C GLU A 155 22.38 2.83 -2.63
N ASN A 156 21.21 3.41 -2.32
CA ASN A 156 21.07 4.38 -1.25
C ASN A 156 20.52 3.70 0.02
N LEU A 157 21.42 3.44 0.97
CA LEU A 157 21.13 2.70 2.21
C LEU A 157 20.14 3.41 3.16
N TYR A 158 19.89 4.70 2.97
CA TYR A 158 18.94 5.47 3.78
C TYR A 158 17.61 5.70 3.07
N ALA A 159 17.51 5.43 1.77
CA ALA A 159 16.31 5.71 1.01
C ALA A 159 15.11 4.90 1.50
N TYR A 160 13.93 5.53 1.54
CA TYR A 160 12.67 4.81 1.70
C TYR A 160 12.32 4.08 0.40
N VAL A 161 11.88 4.81 -0.61
CA VAL A 161 11.58 4.28 -1.96
C VAL A 161 11.83 5.36 -3.02
N PRO A 162 12.02 5.00 -4.30
CA PRO A 162 12.24 5.98 -5.37
C PRO A 162 11.02 6.87 -5.65
N ASN A 163 9.81 6.33 -5.48
CA ASN A 163 8.56 7.07 -5.67
C ASN A 163 7.46 6.49 -4.77
N PRO A 164 7.07 7.18 -3.67
CA PRO A 164 6.11 6.67 -2.68
C PRO A 164 4.66 6.65 -3.17
N LEU A 165 4.40 6.99 -4.45
CA LEU A 165 3.09 6.81 -5.08
C LEU A 165 2.89 5.42 -5.69
N THR A 166 3.97 4.74 -6.04
CA THR A 166 3.93 3.45 -6.73
C THR A 166 4.85 2.42 -6.10
N TRP A 167 5.65 2.80 -5.11
CA TRP A 167 6.52 1.91 -4.37
C TRP A 167 6.26 2.04 -2.88
N ILE A 168 6.44 0.94 -2.16
CA ILE A 168 6.44 0.88 -0.70
C ILE A 168 7.67 0.11 -0.24
N ASP A 169 8.06 0.22 1.02
CA ASP A 169 9.01 -0.71 1.65
C ASP A 169 8.30 -1.32 2.85
N PRO A 170 7.69 -2.53 2.71
CA PRO A 170 6.86 -3.11 3.76
C PRO A 170 7.64 -3.46 5.01
N LEU A 171 8.92 -3.83 4.88
CA LEU A 171 9.72 -4.31 6.01
C LEU A 171 10.69 -3.25 6.54
N GLY A 172 10.97 -2.20 5.79
CA GLY A 172 12.12 -1.38 6.08
C GLY A 172 13.42 -2.06 5.63
N LEU A 173 13.41 -2.80 4.53
CA LEU A 173 14.58 -3.53 3.99
C LEU A 173 14.71 -3.44 2.47
N SER A 174 13.58 -3.41 1.75
CA SER A 174 13.62 -3.32 0.30
C SER A 174 12.30 -2.78 -0.22
N LYS A 175 12.41 -1.90 -1.22
CA LYS A 175 11.27 -1.38 -1.94
C LYS A 175 10.53 -2.49 -2.67
N LYS A 176 9.24 -2.27 -2.90
CA LYS A 176 8.33 -3.12 -3.64
C LYS A 176 7.40 -2.27 -4.48
N TYR A 177 7.19 -2.66 -5.73
CA TYR A 177 6.23 -1.99 -6.60
C TYR A 177 4.79 -2.29 -6.14
N THR A 178 3.87 -1.32 -6.30
CA THR A 178 2.48 -1.42 -5.84
C THR A 178 1.48 -0.94 -6.89
N GLY A 179 0.21 -1.23 -6.61
CA GLY A 179 -0.91 -0.85 -7.46
C GLY A 179 -1.42 -2.00 -8.31
N PHE A 180 -2.49 -1.71 -9.04
CA PHE A 180 -3.15 -2.68 -9.90
C PHE A 180 -2.99 -2.29 -11.35
N VAL A 181 -2.80 -3.29 -12.19
CA VAL A 181 -2.86 -3.16 -13.65
C VAL A 181 -3.88 -4.11 -14.21
N PHE A 182 -4.38 -3.78 -15.39
CA PHE A 182 -5.42 -4.51 -16.08
C PHE A 182 -4.88 -5.06 -17.38
N ARG A 183 -5.37 -6.25 -17.76
CA ARG A 183 -5.02 -6.87 -19.03
C ARG A 183 -6.22 -7.55 -19.65
N ALA A 184 -6.51 -7.19 -20.89
CA ALA A 184 -7.38 -7.97 -21.76
C ALA A 184 -6.67 -9.26 -22.21
N LEU A 185 -7.38 -10.39 -22.12
CA LEU A 185 -6.79 -11.70 -22.38
C LEU A 185 -7.00 -12.16 -23.83
N THR A 186 -6.00 -12.88 -24.35
CA THR A 186 -6.20 -13.72 -25.54
C THR A 186 -6.97 -14.97 -25.15
N ARG A 187 -7.54 -15.69 -26.14
CA ARG A 187 -8.27 -16.94 -25.88
C ARG A 187 -7.46 -17.99 -25.12
N LYS A 188 -6.14 -18.09 -25.39
CA LYS A 188 -5.24 -19.01 -24.67
C LYS A 188 -5.06 -18.57 -23.21
N GLN A 189 -4.84 -17.28 -23.00
CA GLN A 189 -4.63 -16.72 -21.66
C GLN A 189 -5.90 -16.76 -20.81
N ALA A 190 -7.08 -16.57 -21.41
CA ALA A 190 -8.36 -16.69 -20.73
C ALA A 190 -8.57 -18.10 -20.13
N LYS A 191 -8.23 -19.15 -20.88
CA LYS A 191 -8.28 -20.53 -20.38
C LYS A 191 -7.34 -20.76 -19.19
N CYS A 192 -6.10 -20.28 -19.26
CA CYS A 192 -5.16 -20.35 -18.13
C CYS A 192 -5.72 -19.60 -16.91
N ALA A 193 -6.28 -18.41 -17.13
CA ALA A 193 -6.84 -17.59 -16.06
C ALA A 193 -8.07 -18.22 -15.38
N GLU A 194 -8.95 -18.85 -16.16
CA GLU A 194 -10.12 -19.58 -15.66
C GLU A 194 -9.72 -20.86 -14.90
N ALA A 195 -8.62 -21.51 -15.31
CA ALA A 195 -8.05 -22.66 -14.61
C ALA A 195 -7.26 -22.27 -13.34
N GLY A 196 -7.03 -20.97 -13.10
CA GLY A 196 -6.21 -20.49 -11.98
C GLY A 196 -4.71 -20.74 -12.17
N GLU A 197 -4.25 -20.90 -13.41
CA GLU A 197 -2.85 -21.16 -13.77
C GLU A 197 -2.08 -19.86 -14.06
N ASP A 198 -0.77 -19.97 -14.20
CA ASP A 198 0.05 -18.85 -14.66
C ASP A 198 -0.36 -18.42 -16.08
N ILE A 199 -0.40 -17.12 -16.33
CA ILE A 199 -0.70 -16.57 -17.66
C ILE A 199 0.62 -16.36 -18.40
N PRO A 200 0.94 -17.19 -19.42
CA PRO A 200 2.23 -17.07 -20.10
C PRO A 200 2.25 -15.89 -21.09
N PRO A 201 3.44 -15.36 -21.42
CA PRO A 201 3.60 -14.46 -22.55
C PRO A 201 3.32 -15.21 -23.87
N LYS A 202 3.30 -14.47 -24.99
CA LYS A 202 3.06 -15.09 -26.30
C LYS A 202 4.20 -16.02 -26.69
N ASP A 203 5.44 -15.62 -26.41
CA ASP A 203 6.65 -16.41 -26.60
C ASP A 203 7.65 -16.15 -25.46
N PRO A 204 7.74 -17.05 -24.46
CA PRO A 204 8.68 -16.90 -23.34
C PRO A 204 10.16 -16.93 -23.75
N THR A 205 10.49 -17.48 -24.92
CA THR A 205 11.86 -17.65 -25.39
C THR A 205 12.34 -16.49 -26.26
N ALA A 206 11.44 -15.59 -26.64
CA ALA A 206 11.77 -14.41 -27.40
C ALA A 206 12.63 -13.42 -26.61
N SER A 207 13.39 -12.58 -27.31
CA SER A 207 14.31 -11.60 -26.72
C SER A 207 14.14 -10.23 -27.37
N TYR A 208 12.89 -9.75 -27.46
CA TYR A 208 12.59 -8.42 -27.98
C TYR A 208 12.85 -7.33 -26.95
N SER A 209 13.28 -6.15 -27.41
CA SER A 209 13.35 -4.98 -26.56
C SER A 209 11.96 -4.45 -26.19
N VAL A 210 11.89 -3.70 -25.09
CA VAL A 210 10.68 -2.97 -24.69
C VAL A 210 10.21 -2.02 -25.80
N GLN A 211 11.14 -1.37 -26.50
CA GLN A 211 10.83 -0.48 -27.61
C GLN A 211 10.09 -1.23 -28.73
N GLU A 212 10.64 -2.34 -29.23
CA GLU A 212 10.06 -3.11 -30.33
C GLU A 212 8.67 -3.67 -29.99
N HIS A 213 8.52 -4.18 -28.76
CA HIS A 213 7.27 -4.71 -28.25
C HIS A 213 6.15 -3.68 -28.26
N VAL A 214 6.43 -2.46 -27.78
CA VAL A 214 5.43 -1.39 -27.68
C VAL A 214 5.12 -0.78 -29.06
N GLU A 215 6.11 -0.67 -29.95
CA GLU A 215 5.89 -0.12 -31.30
C GLU A 215 5.06 -1.05 -32.19
N ASN A 216 5.12 -2.36 -31.94
CA ASN A 216 4.46 -3.39 -32.71
C ASN A 216 3.80 -4.48 -31.84
N GLY A 217 2.58 -4.21 -31.37
CA GLY A 217 1.80 -5.16 -30.57
C GLY A 217 1.40 -6.48 -31.29
N LYS A 218 1.73 -6.65 -32.58
CA LYS A 218 1.53 -7.92 -33.30
C LYS A 218 2.64 -8.93 -33.04
N LEU A 219 3.79 -8.51 -32.50
CA LEU A 219 4.88 -9.41 -32.19
C LEU A 219 4.47 -10.45 -31.13
N ASN A 220 5.05 -11.63 -31.24
CA ASN A 220 5.02 -12.66 -30.20
C ASN A 220 6.29 -12.49 -29.37
N THR A 221 6.16 -11.86 -28.22
CA THR A 221 7.28 -11.50 -27.35
C THR A 221 7.14 -12.22 -26.01
N GLN A 222 8.22 -12.14 -25.23
CA GLN A 222 8.31 -12.54 -23.84
C GLN A 222 7.62 -11.55 -22.88
N LEU A 223 7.17 -10.40 -23.41
CA LEU A 223 6.59 -9.31 -22.63
C LEU A 223 5.06 -9.36 -22.65
N ILE A 224 4.46 -9.11 -21.50
CA ILE A 224 3.02 -8.98 -21.33
C ILE A 224 2.67 -7.52 -21.10
N SER A 225 2.01 -6.89 -22.07
CA SER A 225 1.43 -5.55 -21.89
C SER A 225 0.28 -5.55 -20.89
N THR A 226 0.34 -4.66 -19.92
CA THR A 226 -0.74 -4.35 -18.99
C THR A 226 -0.92 -2.84 -18.92
N THR A 227 -2.05 -2.37 -18.41
CA THR A 227 -2.38 -0.93 -18.33
C THR A 227 -2.85 -0.55 -16.93
N LYS A 228 -2.45 0.61 -16.44
CA LYS A 228 -3.01 1.18 -15.19
C LYS A 228 -4.48 1.63 -15.36
N LYS A 229 -4.99 1.70 -16.59
CA LYS A 229 -6.37 2.14 -16.90
C LYS A 229 -7.27 0.96 -17.23
N GLU A 230 -8.26 0.73 -16.38
CA GLU A 230 -9.26 -0.32 -16.63
C GLU A 230 -10.00 -0.12 -17.95
N SER A 231 -10.36 1.13 -18.29
CA SER A 231 -11.05 1.46 -19.55
C SER A 231 -10.23 1.12 -20.80
N THR A 232 -8.91 1.20 -20.75
CA THR A 232 -8.04 0.75 -21.85
C THR A 232 -8.10 -0.77 -21.98
N ALA A 233 -8.11 -1.52 -20.88
CA ALA A 233 -8.29 -2.97 -20.92
C ALA A 233 -9.68 -3.35 -21.44
N ASP A 234 -10.73 -2.61 -21.07
CA ASP A 234 -12.09 -2.82 -21.58
C ASP A 234 -12.18 -2.67 -23.09
N PHE A 235 -11.54 -1.64 -23.65
CA PHE A 235 -11.51 -1.41 -25.09
C PHE A 235 -10.93 -2.62 -25.88
N TYR A 236 -9.95 -3.31 -25.32
CA TYR A 236 -9.33 -4.49 -25.93
C TYR A 236 -9.92 -5.82 -25.47
N ASN A 237 -10.89 -5.80 -24.54
CA ASN A 237 -11.45 -7.00 -23.94
C ASN A 237 -12.32 -7.77 -24.95
N LYS A 238 -11.87 -8.96 -25.34
CA LYS A 238 -12.63 -9.88 -26.21
C LYS A 238 -12.91 -11.25 -25.57
N ASN A 239 -12.09 -11.67 -24.60
CA ASN A 239 -12.14 -13.01 -24.01
C ASN A 239 -12.10 -12.96 -22.47
N GLY A 240 -12.41 -11.82 -21.87
CA GLY A 240 -12.21 -11.55 -20.45
C GLY A 240 -10.95 -10.72 -20.17
N LYS A 241 -10.89 -10.16 -18.97
CA LYS A 241 -9.77 -9.36 -18.46
C LYS A 241 -9.39 -9.78 -17.06
N VAL A 242 -8.18 -9.42 -16.65
CA VAL A 242 -7.69 -9.64 -15.29
C VAL A 242 -7.25 -8.32 -14.67
N LYS A 243 -7.42 -8.21 -13.35
CA LYS A 243 -6.75 -7.23 -12.50
C LYS A 243 -5.60 -7.90 -11.78
N VAL A 244 -4.40 -7.44 -12.06
CA VAL A 244 -3.14 -7.96 -11.53
C VAL A 244 -2.68 -7.05 -10.41
N ASP A 245 -2.32 -7.64 -9.28
CA ASP A 245 -1.72 -6.98 -8.12
C ASP A 245 -0.20 -6.98 -8.27
N LEU A 246 0.37 -5.81 -8.61
CA LEU A 246 1.81 -5.67 -8.81
C LEU A 246 2.59 -5.87 -7.51
N SER A 247 1.96 -5.70 -6.35
CA SER A 247 2.59 -5.98 -5.07
C SER A 247 2.83 -7.47 -4.81
N LYS A 248 2.45 -8.36 -5.72
CA LYS A 248 2.70 -9.80 -5.65
C LYS A 248 3.63 -10.30 -6.74
N ILE A 249 4.18 -9.39 -7.56
CA ILE A 249 5.13 -9.72 -8.62
C ILE A 249 6.52 -9.23 -8.21
N PRO A 250 7.60 -10.00 -8.47
CA PRO A 250 8.97 -9.53 -8.23
C PRO A 250 9.29 -8.26 -9.04
N ASP A 251 9.93 -7.29 -8.40
CA ASP A 251 10.14 -5.97 -9.01
C ASP A 251 10.98 -6.01 -10.29
N GLU A 252 11.94 -6.93 -10.37
CA GLU A 252 12.76 -7.17 -11.54
C GLU A 252 11.96 -7.66 -12.77
N GLN A 253 10.73 -8.12 -12.55
CA GLN A 253 9.81 -8.54 -13.61
C GLN A 253 8.87 -7.43 -14.06
N ILE A 254 8.87 -6.26 -13.42
CA ILE A 254 8.00 -5.13 -13.72
C ILE A 254 8.77 -4.04 -14.45
N VAL A 255 8.32 -3.69 -15.64
CA VAL A 255 8.85 -2.55 -16.41
C VAL A 255 7.75 -1.50 -16.57
N ASP A 256 7.77 -0.49 -15.70
CA ASP A 256 6.82 0.64 -15.75
C ASP A 256 7.25 1.67 -16.81
N ILE A 257 6.56 1.67 -17.95
CA ILE A 257 6.75 2.65 -19.02
C ILE A 257 5.59 3.64 -19.10
N SER A 258 4.74 3.72 -18.06
CA SER A 258 3.51 4.54 -18.08
C SER A 258 3.77 6.04 -18.23
N ARG A 259 5.01 6.48 -17.97
CA ARG A 259 5.49 7.86 -18.21
C ARG A 259 6.40 8.00 -19.44
N GLY A 260 6.58 6.93 -20.21
CA GLY A 260 7.46 6.86 -21.38
C GLY A 260 8.94 6.70 -21.02
N GLN A 261 9.24 6.23 -19.83
CA GLN A 261 10.62 6.01 -19.37
C GLN A 261 11.25 4.87 -20.20
N GLY A 262 12.49 5.06 -20.66
CA GLY A 262 13.23 4.03 -21.41
C GLY A 262 12.73 3.76 -22.85
N VAL A 263 11.74 4.52 -23.34
CA VAL A 263 11.21 4.39 -24.71
C VAL A 263 11.13 5.74 -25.40
N THR A 264 11.19 5.74 -26.74
CA THR A 264 11.15 6.97 -27.54
C THR A 264 10.12 6.90 -28.68
N GLY A 265 9.90 8.01 -29.37
CA GLY A 265 9.12 8.06 -30.61
C GLY A 265 7.67 7.56 -30.47
N LYS A 266 7.33 6.51 -31.24
CA LYS A 266 5.98 5.93 -31.26
C LYS A 266 5.68 5.20 -29.95
N ALA A 267 6.63 4.40 -29.44
CA ALA A 267 6.48 3.72 -28.16
C ALA A 267 6.21 4.69 -27.02
N PHE A 268 6.96 5.80 -26.94
CA PHE A 268 6.75 6.82 -25.91
C PHE A 268 5.31 7.35 -25.87
N ARG A 269 4.72 7.61 -27.05
CA ARG A 269 3.34 8.12 -27.14
C ARG A 269 2.32 7.08 -26.69
N TYR A 270 2.48 5.82 -27.08
CA TYR A 270 1.57 4.75 -26.73
C TYR A 270 1.65 4.38 -25.25
N ALA A 271 2.87 4.20 -24.74
CA ALA A 271 3.11 3.87 -23.35
C ALA A 271 2.48 4.90 -22.39
N ARG A 272 2.59 6.21 -22.71
CA ARG A 272 1.95 7.27 -21.93
C ARG A 272 0.43 7.33 -22.09
N LYS A 273 -0.08 7.14 -23.31
CA LYS A 273 -1.53 7.15 -23.59
C LYS A 273 -2.22 6.06 -22.77
N ASP A 274 -1.66 4.86 -22.78
CA ASP A 274 -2.24 3.67 -22.18
C ASP A 274 -1.74 3.43 -20.75
N GLN A 275 -0.84 4.28 -20.23
CA GLN A 275 -0.19 4.08 -18.93
C GLN A 275 0.33 2.65 -18.77
N GLU A 276 1.10 2.22 -19.76
CA GLU A 276 1.50 0.84 -19.95
C GLU A 276 2.55 0.39 -18.93
N VAL A 277 2.38 -0.82 -18.41
CA VAL A 277 3.34 -1.52 -17.56
C VAL A 277 3.54 -2.90 -18.17
N LEU A 278 4.79 -3.32 -18.37
CA LEU A 278 5.11 -4.62 -18.94
C LEU A 278 5.54 -5.60 -17.86
N LEU A 279 5.18 -6.86 -18.04
CA LEU A 279 5.62 -7.98 -17.21
C LEU A 279 6.48 -8.93 -18.04
N THR A 280 7.65 -9.32 -17.53
CA THR A 280 8.68 -10.02 -18.32
C THR A 280 8.67 -11.55 -18.20
N ASN A 281 7.98 -12.12 -17.20
CA ASN A 281 7.97 -13.57 -16.94
C ASN A 281 6.55 -14.13 -16.72
N GLY A 282 5.60 -13.69 -17.56
CA GLY A 282 4.21 -14.09 -17.38
C GLY A 282 3.50 -13.35 -16.23
N ILE A 283 2.29 -13.81 -15.89
CA ILE A 283 1.56 -13.38 -14.70
C ILE A 283 1.32 -14.62 -13.83
N PRO A 284 1.96 -14.75 -12.67
CA PRO A 284 1.80 -15.93 -11.81
C PRO A 284 0.38 -16.07 -11.26
N SER A 285 -0.07 -17.31 -11.09
CA SER A 285 -1.30 -17.69 -10.42
C SER A 285 -1.33 -17.12 -8.99
N GLY A 286 -2.48 -16.56 -8.58
CA GLY A 286 -2.65 -15.88 -7.29
C GLY A 286 -2.26 -14.40 -7.24
N THR A 287 -1.59 -13.87 -8.27
CA THR A 287 -1.30 -12.43 -8.39
C THR A 287 -2.44 -11.64 -9.03
N TYR A 288 -3.42 -12.32 -9.63
CA TYR A 288 -4.51 -11.67 -10.36
C TYR A 288 -5.89 -12.18 -9.96
N LYS A 289 -6.90 -11.36 -10.26
CA LYS A 289 -8.32 -11.74 -10.22
C LYS A 289 -8.92 -11.57 -11.61
N VAL A 290 -9.69 -12.56 -12.06
CA VAL A 290 -10.48 -12.44 -13.30
C VAL A 290 -11.64 -11.48 -13.05
N ILE A 291 -11.82 -10.52 -13.96
CA ILE A 291 -12.94 -9.57 -13.92
C ILE A 291 -13.80 -9.81 -15.15
N LYS A 292 -15.11 -9.86 -14.94
CA LYS A 292 -16.11 -9.96 -16.01
C LYS A 292 -16.51 -8.57 -16.49
#